data_AF-A0A1B5KS16-F1
#
_entry.id   AF-A0A1B5KS16-F1
#
_cell.length_a   1.000
_cell.length_b   1.000
_cell.length_c   1.000
_cell.angle_alpha   90.00
_cell.angle_beta   90.00
_cell.angle_gamma   90.00
#
_symmetry.space_group_name_H-M   'P 1'
#
loop_
_entity.id
_entity.type
_entity.pdbx_description
1 polymer ?
#
loop_
_entity_poly.entity_id
_entity_poly.type
_entity_poly.pdbx_seq_one_letter_code
_entity_poly.pdbx_strand_id
1 'polypeptide(L)'
;MVLLAEQMQCITIWLTKTCLLLMYHRLTMALKNNTAVKFVAGYVALGFVVMESLYLGVWCRPFSQYWAVPPNSTQCSAATNHLITNAVLNISSDLMIILIPMPVFLQSRLALKKKLILTGVFALGGFTVHPLCHPQQVLQLQRTL
;
A
#
# COMPACT_ATOMS: atom_id res chain seq x y z
N MET A 1 -4.71 -11.94 17.86
CA MET A 1 -5.84 -11.22 17.21
C MET A 1 -5.37 -10.10 16.30
N VAL A 2 -4.41 -9.26 16.71
CA VAL A 2 -3.88 -8.15 15.90
C VAL A 2 -3.34 -8.59 14.52
N LEU A 3 -2.52 -9.64 14.46
CA LEU A 3 -1.98 -10.18 13.20
C LEU A 3 -3.06 -10.54 12.17
N LEU A 4 -4.16 -11.15 12.63
CA LEU A 4 -5.28 -11.53 11.76
C LEU A 4 -5.97 -10.29 11.21
N ALA A 5 -6.17 -9.26 12.04
CA ALA A 5 -6.75 -7.99 11.61
C ALA A 5 -5.85 -7.27 10.59
N GLU A 6 -4.54 -7.24 10.82
CA GLU A 6 -3.55 -6.66 9.90
C GLU A 6 -3.58 -7.39 8.55
N GLN A 7 -3.60 -8.73 8.56
CA GLN A 7 -3.64 -9.51 7.33
C GLN A 7 -4.96 -9.37 6.58
N MET A 8 -6.09 -9.32 7.30
CA MET A 8 -7.40 -9.06 6.69
C MET A 8 -7.47 -7.67 6.04
N GLN A 9 -6.93 -6.64 6.71
CA GLN A 9 -6.85 -5.30 6.16
C GLN A 9 -5.96 -5.27 4.91
N CYS A 10 -4.78 -5.91 4.98
CA CYS A 10 -3.85 -6.02 3.86
C CYS A 10 -4.54 -6.67 2.65
N ILE A 11 -5.11 -7.87 2.82
CA ILE A 11 -5.79 -8.62 1.76
C ILE A 11 -6.92 -7.78 1.14
N THR A 12 -7.69 -7.08 1.96
CA THR A 12 -8.79 -6.22 1.48
C THR A 12 -8.26 -5.11 0.56
N ILE A 13 -7.19 -4.42 0.96
CA ILE A 13 -6.58 -3.35 0.15
C ILE A 13 -6.09 -3.89 -1.19
N TRP A 14 -5.34 -5.00 -1.19
CA TRP A 14 -4.82 -5.61 -2.42
C TRP A 14 -5.93 -6.14 -3.34
N LEU A 15 -7.02 -6.67 -2.76
CA LEU A 15 -8.19 -7.10 -3.51
C LEU A 15 -8.90 -5.91 -4.17
N THR A 16 -9.10 -4.80 -3.46
CA THR A 16 -9.68 -3.57 -4.03
C THR A 16 -8.85 -3.05 -5.20
N LYS A 17 -7.51 -2.99 -5.05
CA LYS A 17 -6.60 -2.62 -6.16
C LYS A 17 -6.79 -3.54 -7.36
N THR A 18 -6.81 -4.84 -7.14
CA THR A 18 -7.00 -5.85 -8.20
C THR A 18 -8.34 -5.67 -8.91
N CYS A 19 -9.42 -5.45 -8.16
CA CYS A 19 -10.75 -5.20 -8.73
C CYS A 19 -10.77 -3.94 -9.62
N LEU A 20 -10.20 -2.83 -9.14
CA LEU A 20 -10.05 -1.60 -9.94
C LEU A 20 -9.24 -1.84 -11.21
N LEU A 21 -8.15 -2.58 -11.10
CA LEU A 21 -7.26 -2.92 -12.21
C LEU A 21 -7.98 -3.79 -13.26
N LEU A 22 -8.78 -4.77 -12.83
CA LEU A 22 -9.61 -5.61 -13.71
C LEU A 22 -10.70 -4.78 -14.41
N MET A 23 -11.34 -3.86 -13.70
CA MET A 23 -12.31 -2.93 -14.28
C MET A 23 -11.63 -2.05 -15.35
N TYR A 24 -10.47 -1.47 -15.04
CA TYR A 24 -9.71 -0.66 -16.00
C TYR A 24 -9.19 -1.48 -17.16
N HIS A 25 -8.77 -2.72 -16.94
CA HIS A 25 -8.37 -3.64 -18.01
C HIS A 25 -9.53 -3.90 -18.96
N ARG A 26 -10.75 -4.15 -18.45
CA ARG A 26 -11.94 -4.30 -19.32
C ARG A 26 -12.27 -3.03 -20.09
N LEU A 27 -12.16 -1.86 -19.45
CA LEU A 27 -12.44 -0.57 -20.09
C LEU A 27 -11.41 -0.23 -21.17
N THR A 28 -10.13 -0.45 -20.88
CA THR A 28 -9.03 -0.17 -21.80
C THR A 28 -8.85 -1.25 -22.86
N MET A 29 -9.41 -2.46 -22.70
CA MET A 29 -9.47 -3.45 -23.79
C MET A 29 -10.26 -2.94 -25.01
N ALA A 30 -11.20 -2.01 -24.81
CA ALA A 30 -11.86 -1.31 -25.91
C ALA A 30 -10.95 -0.29 -26.62
N LEU A 31 -9.82 0.09 -26.00
CA LEU A 31 -8.80 0.99 -26.54
C LEU A 31 -7.55 0.19 -26.94
N LYS A 32 -6.96 0.46 -28.09
CA LYS A 32 -5.90 -0.37 -28.69
C LYS A 32 -4.58 -0.43 -27.88
N ASN A 33 -4.46 0.27 -26.75
CA ASN A 33 -3.22 0.47 -25.99
C ASN A 33 -3.32 -0.03 -24.53
N ASN A 34 -3.48 -1.34 -24.33
CA ASN A 34 -3.64 -1.98 -23.01
C ASN A 34 -2.31 -2.41 -22.34
N THR A 35 -1.15 -2.00 -22.87
CA THR A 35 0.17 -2.38 -22.34
C THR A 35 0.42 -1.77 -20.96
N ALA A 36 -0.04 -0.55 -20.72
CA ALA A 36 0.12 0.13 -19.43
C ALA A 36 -0.60 -0.60 -18.29
N VAL A 37 -1.82 -1.09 -18.52
CA VAL A 37 -2.59 -1.80 -17.49
C VAL A 37 -1.91 -3.12 -17.12
N LYS A 38 -1.41 -3.86 -18.11
CA LYS A 38 -0.66 -5.10 -17.89
C LYS A 38 0.61 -4.87 -17.06
N PHE A 39 1.34 -3.79 -17.34
CA PHE A 39 2.54 -3.43 -16.57
C PHE A 39 2.21 -3.11 -15.11
N VAL A 40 1.19 -2.28 -14.86
CA VAL A 40 0.76 -1.93 -13.50
C VAL A 40 0.18 -3.15 -12.78
N ALA A 41 -0.54 -4.04 -13.48
CA ALA A 41 -1.00 -5.32 -12.92
C ALA A 41 0.17 -6.16 -12.41
N GLY A 42 1.23 -6.27 -13.21
CA GLY A 42 2.47 -6.94 -12.82
C GLY A 42 3.14 -6.30 -11.62
N TYR A 43 3.23 -4.97 -11.58
CA TYR A 43 3.77 -4.23 -10.43
C TYR A 43 2.99 -4.51 -9.14
N VAL A 44 1.66 -4.45 -9.19
CA VAL A 44 0.81 -4.71 -8.02
C VAL A 44 0.95 -6.17 -7.56
N ALA A 45 0.91 -7.13 -8.48
CA ALA A 45 1.08 -8.54 -8.12
C ALA A 45 2.45 -8.81 -7.50
N LEU A 46 3.53 -8.26 -8.06
CA LEU A 46 4.87 -8.39 -7.52
C LEU A 46 4.99 -7.73 -6.14
N GLY A 47 4.41 -6.54 -5.96
CA GLY A 47 4.39 -5.83 -4.69
C GLY A 47 3.72 -6.65 -3.59
N PHE A 48 2.61 -7.34 -3.88
CA PHE A 48 1.95 -8.21 -2.92
C PHE A 48 2.85 -9.37 -2.47
N VAL A 49 3.47 -10.07 -3.41
CA VAL A 49 4.36 -11.21 -3.12
C VAL A 49 5.59 -10.78 -2.31
N VAL A 50 6.19 -9.64 -2.67
CA VAL A 50 7.33 -9.09 -1.92
C VAL A 50 6.91 -8.72 -0.49
N MET A 51 5.75 -8.11 -0.31
CA MET A 51 5.28 -7.74 1.03
C MET A 51 4.99 -8.94 1.92
N GLU A 52 4.30 -9.95 1.39
CA GLU A 52 4.01 -11.19 2.14
C GLU A 52 5.30 -11.94 2.51
N SER A 53 6.28 -11.99 1.59
CA SER A 53 7.56 -12.66 1.85
C SER A 53 8.43 -11.92 2.87
N LEU A 54 8.43 -10.59 2.87
CA LEU A 54 9.11 -9.79 3.89
C LEU A 54 8.45 -9.96 5.27
N TYR A 55 7.11 -9.98 5.29
CA TYR A 55 6.31 -10.13 6.50
C TYR A 55 6.49 -11.50 7.16
N LEU A 56 6.45 -12.58 6.38
CA LEU A 56 6.55 -13.95 6.90
C LEU A 56 8.00 -14.45 7.02
N GLY A 57 8.92 -13.92 6.22
CA GLY A 57 10.27 -14.49 6.06
C GLY A 57 11.40 -13.73 6.75
N VAL A 58 11.33 -12.41 6.80
CA VAL A 58 12.51 -11.54 7.07
C VAL A 58 12.38 -10.72 8.34
N TRP A 59 11.21 -10.16 8.64
CA TRP A 59 11.08 -9.20 9.73
C TRP A 59 10.98 -9.83 11.13
N CYS A 60 10.41 -11.02 11.29
CA CYS A 60 10.34 -11.68 12.61
C CYS A 60 10.78 -13.16 12.55
N ARG A 61 11.95 -13.45 13.11
CA ARG A 61 12.43 -14.80 13.41
C ARG A 61 13.03 -14.80 14.83
N PRO A 62 12.52 -15.60 15.78
CA PRO A 62 11.36 -16.49 15.70
C PRO A 62 10.01 -15.74 15.79
N PHE A 63 8.99 -16.25 15.09
CA PHE A 63 7.64 -15.66 15.06
C PHE A 63 6.99 -15.54 16.46
N SER A 64 7.45 -16.33 17.43
CA SER A 64 6.99 -16.30 18.82
C SER A 64 7.27 -14.98 19.55
N GLN A 65 8.17 -14.14 19.02
CA GLN A 65 8.51 -12.84 19.60
C GLN A 65 7.74 -11.69 18.96
N TYR A 66 6.93 -11.92 17.92
CA TYR A 66 6.11 -10.88 17.27
C TYR A 66 5.12 -10.24 18.26
N TRP A 67 4.58 -11.05 19.16
CA TRP A 67 3.57 -10.65 20.16
C TRP A 67 4.15 -10.40 21.56
N ALA A 68 5.48 -10.42 21.73
CA ALA A 68 6.13 -10.16 23.00
C ALA A 68 6.28 -8.64 23.23
N VAL A 69 5.76 -8.12 24.35
CA VAL A 69 5.92 -6.72 24.76
C VAL A 69 6.64 -6.68 26.11
N PRO A 70 7.94 -6.34 26.18
CA PRO A 70 8.85 -5.93 25.10
C PRO A 70 9.48 -7.11 24.34
N PRO A 71 9.77 -6.98 23.03
CA PRO A 71 10.45 -8.02 22.26
C PRO A 71 11.94 -8.06 22.60
N ASN A 72 12.51 -9.25 22.83
CA ASN A 72 13.95 -9.40 23.12
C ASN A 72 14.85 -9.21 21.88
N SER A 73 14.28 -9.24 20.67
CA SER A 73 14.99 -9.08 19.41
C SER A 73 14.60 -7.78 18.70
N THR A 74 15.58 -6.96 18.34
CA THR A 74 15.41 -5.71 17.58
C THR A 74 14.77 -5.92 16.20
N GLN A 75 14.94 -7.11 15.61
CA GLN A 75 14.32 -7.48 14.34
C GLN A 75 12.80 -7.50 14.43
N CYS A 76 12.22 -8.08 15.49
CA CYS A 76 10.78 -8.05 15.74
C CYS A 76 10.26 -6.68 16.21
N SER A 77 11.15 -5.77 16.61
CA SER A 77 10.82 -4.37 16.89
C SER A 77 10.83 -3.48 15.64
N ALA A 78 11.19 -4.00 14.46
CA ALA A 78 11.26 -3.25 13.20
C ALA A 78 9.88 -2.89 12.59
N ALA A 79 8.83 -2.79 13.42
CA ALA A 79 7.49 -2.39 13.00
C ALA A 79 7.49 -1.06 12.23
N THR A 80 8.33 -0.10 12.61
CA THR A 80 8.43 1.19 11.91
C THR A 80 8.88 1.04 10.45
N ASN A 81 9.90 0.22 10.19
CA ASN A 81 10.38 -0.01 8.82
C ASN A 81 9.33 -0.76 7.99
N HIS A 82 8.61 -1.69 8.61
CA HIS A 82 7.47 -2.37 7.99
C HIS A 82 6.36 -1.37 7.58
N LEU A 83 5.91 -0.52 8.51
CA LEU A 83 4.86 0.45 8.27
C LEU A 83 5.24 1.44 7.17
N ILE A 84 6.47 1.97 7.20
CA ILE A 84 6.95 2.92 6.17
C ILE A 84 6.99 2.24 4.81
N THR A 85 7.57 1.04 4.71
CA THR A 85 7.66 0.30 3.45
C THR A 85 6.28 -0.03 2.89
N ASN A 86 5.35 -0.44 3.75
CA ASN A 86 3.97 -0.71 3.37
C ASN A 86 3.28 0.55 2.84
N ALA A 87 3.38 1.67 3.56
CA ALA A 87 2.80 2.94 3.14
C ALA A 87 3.33 3.39 1.77
N VAL A 88 4.65 3.33 1.56
CA VAL A 88 5.28 3.73 0.29
C VAL A 88 4.82 2.86 -0.88
N LEU A 89 4.79 1.53 -0.70
CA LEU A 89 4.32 0.61 -1.74
C LEU A 89 2.83 0.76 -2.03
N ASN A 90 2.03 1.01 -1.00
CA ASN A 90 0.59 1.22 -1.13
C ASN A 90 0.30 2.52 -1.91
N ILE A 91 0.96 3.63 -1.53
CA ILE A 91 0.81 4.95 -2.18
C ILE A 91 1.30 4.90 -3.63
N SER A 92 2.48 4.32 -3.88
CA SER A 92 3.06 4.24 -5.23
C SER A 92 2.18 3.43 -6.19
N SER A 93 1.62 2.30 -5.72
CA SER A 93 0.71 1.49 -6.53
C SER A 93 -0.62 2.21 -6.80
N ASP A 94 -1.18 2.92 -5.83
CA ASP A 94 -2.41 3.71 -6.06
C ASP A 94 -2.17 4.81 -7.10
N LEU A 95 -1.04 5.53 -7.01
CA LEU A 95 -0.68 6.55 -7.99
C LEU A 95 -0.61 5.96 -9.41
N MET A 96 0.03 4.81 -9.58
CA MET A 96 0.09 4.13 -10.86
C MET A 96 -1.27 3.71 -11.38
N ILE A 97 -2.14 3.14 -10.53
CA ILE A 97 -3.50 2.74 -10.91
C ILE A 97 -4.31 3.94 -11.37
N ILE A 98 -4.17 5.09 -10.71
CA ILE A 98 -4.91 6.32 -11.07
C ILE A 98 -4.31 6.99 -12.32
N LEU A 99 -3.01 6.83 -12.58
CA LEU A 99 -2.37 7.35 -13.79
C LEU A 99 -2.77 6.58 -15.05
N ILE A 100 -3.18 5.31 -14.96
CA ILE A 100 -3.66 4.50 -16.11
C ILE A 100 -4.74 5.21 -16.93
N PRO A 101 -5.86 5.66 -16.34
CA PRO A 101 -6.92 6.31 -17.10
C PRO A 101 -6.62 7.78 -17.45
N MET A 102 -5.65 8.41 -16.77
CA MET A 102 -5.36 9.84 -16.95
C MET A 102 -5.00 10.26 -18.40
N PRO A 103 -4.13 9.55 -19.15
CA PRO A 103 -3.82 9.90 -20.55
C PRO A 103 -5.01 9.69 -21.49
N VAL A 104 -5.85 8.68 -21.22
CA VAL A 104 -7.10 8.45 -21.97
C VAL A 104 -8.09 9.60 -21.71
N PHE A 105 -8.22 10.04 -20.47
CA PHE A 105 -9.08 11.17 -20.10
C PHE A 105 -8.54 12.54 -20.53
N LEU A 106 -7.22 12.71 -20.66
CA LEU A 106 -6.63 13.95 -21.18
C LEU A 106 -7.00 14.22 -22.65
N GLN A 107 -7.25 13.17 -23.43
CA GLN A 107 -7.83 13.31 -24.78
C GLN A 107 -9.31 13.73 -24.74
N SER A 108 -10.01 13.46 -23.64
CA SER A 108 -11.43 13.76 -23.42
C SER A 108 -11.62 14.82 -22.34
N ARG A 109 -11.30 16.10 -22.64
CA ARG A 109 -11.53 17.34 -21.84
C ARG A 109 -12.22 17.18 -20.46
N LEU A 110 -11.58 16.53 -19.48
CA LEU A 110 -12.14 16.42 -18.12
C LEU A 110 -11.35 17.29 -17.12
N ALA A 111 -12.10 17.89 -16.18
CA ALA A 111 -11.71 19.02 -15.35
C ALA A 111 -10.58 18.72 -14.35
N LEU A 112 -9.62 19.65 -14.27
CA LEU A 112 -8.47 19.69 -13.34
C LEU A 112 -8.83 19.47 -11.85
N LYS A 113 -10.09 19.67 -11.45
CA LYS A 113 -10.58 19.44 -10.08
C LYS A 113 -10.33 18.02 -9.57
N LYS A 114 -10.44 16.99 -10.41
CA LYS A 114 -10.18 15.59 -9.99
C LYS A 114 -8.70 15.34 -9.69
N LYS A 115 -7.80 16.06 -10.38
CA LYS A 115 -6.34 15.99 -10.17
C LYS A 115 -5.93 16.54 -8.80
N LEU A 116 -6.55 17.66 -8.37
CA LEU A 116 -6.26 18.29 -7.08
C LEU A 116 -6.75 17.48 -5.87
N ILE A 117 -7.96 16.92 -5.93
CA ILE A 117 -8.50 16.07 -4.85
C ILE A 117 -7.59 14.86 -4.62
N LEU A 118 -7.09 14.27 -5.70
CA LEU A 118 -6.20 13.12 -5.64
C LEU A 118 -4.88 13.45 -4.95
N THR A 119 -4.23 14.55 -5.36
CA THR A 119 -3.00 15.02 -4.72
C THR A 119 -3.21 15.34 -3.24
N GLY A 120 -4.36 15.91 -2.89
CA GLY A 120 -4.72 16.21 -1.50
C GLY A 120 -4.83 14.96 -0.61
N VAL A 121 -5.50 13.91 -1.09
CA VAL A 121 -5.64 12.64 -0.34
C VAL A 121 -4.28 11.97 -0.11
N PHE A 122 -3.39 12.00 -1.09
CA PHE A 122 -2.03 11.45 -0.94
C PHE A 122 -1.13 12.31 -0.04
N ALA A 123 -1.24 13.64 -0.11
CA ALA A 123 -0.48 14.54 0.76
C ALA A 123 -0.85 14.34 2.24
N LEU A 124 -2.14 14.11 2.54
CA LEU A 124 -2.61 13.74 3.87
C LEU A 124 -1.99 12.42 4.35
N GLY A 125 -1.88 11.41 3.49
CA GLY A 125 -1.25 10.13 3.81
C GLY A 125 0.27 10.20 3.98
N GLY A 126 0.97 11.07 3.25
CA GLY A 126 2.41 11.29 3.45
C GLY A 126 2.73 12.11 4.70
N PHE A 127 1.88 13.08 5.03
CA PHE A 127 2.03 13.93 6.20
C PHE A 127 1.92 13.14 7.52
N THR A 128 1.18 12.04 7.56
CA THR A 128 1.10 11.17 8.74
C THR A 128 2.34 10.29 8.94
N VAL A 129 3.08 9.94 7.88
CA VAL A 129 4.30 9.12 7.98
C VAL A 129 5.47 9.90 8.58
N HIS A 130 5.53 11.21 8.36
CA HIS A 130 6.59 12.08 8.89
C HIS A 130 6.66 12.11 10.44
N PRO A 131 5.56 12.30 11.20
CA PRO A 131 5.58 12.21 12.66
C PRO A 131 5.77 10.78 13.19
N LEU A 132 5.44 9.74 12.40
CA LEU A 132 5.69 8.33 12.74
C LEU A 132 7.18 7.95 12.77
N CYS A 133 8.06 8.78 12.21
CA CYS A 133 9.51 8.68 12.40
C CYS A 133 9.97 9.07 13.83
N HIS A 134 9.04 9.48 14.71
CA HIS A 134 9.30 9.68 16.13
C HIS A 134 9.02 8.38 16.92
N PRO A 135 10.02 7.74 17.54
CA PRO A 135 9.88 6.43 18.19
C PRO A 135 8.88 6.39 19.37
N GLN A 136 8.38 7.54 19.83
CA GLN A 136 7.41 7.62 20.94
C GLN A 136 5.96 7.32 20.56
N GLN A 137 5.53 7.49 19.30
CA GLN A 137 4.13 7.26 18.92
C GLN A 137 3.77 5.78 18.76
N VAL A 138 4.71 4.96 18.27
CA VAL A 138 4.51 3.50 18.13
C VAL A 138 4.29 2.84 19.50
N LEU A 139 5.04 3.27 20.52
CA LEU A 139 4.92 2.77 21.89
C LEU A 139 3.58 3.14 22.57
N GLN A 140 2.95 4.23 22.15
CA GLN A 140 1.65 4.66 22.68
C GLN A 140 0.51 3.91 21.98
N LEU A 141 0.59 3.70 20.67
CA LEU A 141 -0.44 3.00 19.89
C LEU A 141 -0.53 1.51 20.26
N GLN A 142 0.61 0.87 20.54
CA GLN A 142 0.65 -0.53 21.00
C GLN A 142 0.30 -0.71 22.49
N ARG A 143 0.15 0.39 23.25
CA ARG A 143 -0.35 0.38 24.63
C ARG A 143 -1.85 0.66 24.72
N THR A 144 -2.43 1.30 23.71
CA THR A 144 -3.87 1.61 23.65
C THR A 144 -4.70 0.58 22.88
N LEU A 145 -4.05 -0.30 22.10
CA LEU A 145 -4.61 -1.53 21.51
C LEU A 145 -4.22 -2.75 22.34
#